data_AF-A0A2M7B543-F1
#
_entry.id   AF-A0A2M7B543-F1
#
_cell.length_a   1.000
_cell.length_b   1.000
_cell.length_c   1.000
_cell.angle_alpha   90.00
_cell.angle_beta   90.00
_cell.angle_gamma   90.00
#
_symmetry.space_group_name_H-M   'P 1'
#
loop_
_entity.id
_entity.type
_entity.pdbx_description
1 polymer ?
#
loop_
_entity_poly.entity_id
_entity_poly.type
_entity_poly.pdbx_seq_one_letter_code
_entity_poly.pdbx_strand_id
1 'polypeptide(L)'
;MGGQPSAVGAGRRPADRGCRFMHGLSRRRLVFPPRRKGPHRSLRRDDRIEVGQIVNLSHEIMNESLVSSIRERHQRVLGQIAAAAARRCPELVEGSGRDPGAVRLVVVTKSQPLAVVQAAIEAGILVLGENYAEEAVAKISALKSESEVEWHMIGHVQSRKADLVAGHFTMLHSLDSLKLAARLERFCEAEGKTLPVLLEFNVGGEESKYGWPAWDETRWPDLRPEVGQVLQFPHLSVRGLMTMPPYFEQAELSRPYFQRLRRLRDYLAAQFPQAEWRELSMGTSADFEAAVQEGATYVRIGQAILGPRPT
;
A
#
# COMPACT_ATOMS: atom_id res chain seq x y z
N MET A 1 41.52 -51.03 -13.31
CA MET A 1 41.15 -51.16 -14.75
C MET A 1 40.11 -50.08 -15.00
N GLY A 2 40.29 -49.11 -15.91
CA GLY A 2 40.88 -49.19 -17.25
C GLY A 2 39.71 -49.08 -18.25
N GLY A 3 39.64 -48.13 -19.18
CA GLY A 3 40.60 -47.07 -19.53
C GLY A 3 39.93 -45.77 -20.02
N GLN A 4 40.77 -44.82 -20.44
CA GLN A 4 40.42 -43.43 -20.73
C GLN A 4 40.59 -43.16 -22.27
N PRO A 5 40.87 -41.95 -22.83
CA PRO A 5 40.06 -41.39 -23.91
C PRO A 5 40.82 -41.06 -25.23
N SER A 6 40.12 -40.45 -26.20
CA SER A 6 40.68 -39.64 -27.29
C SER A 6 39.63 -38.60 -27.74
N ALA A 7 39.87 -37.28 -27.84
CA ALA A 7 40.87 -36.53 -28.64
C ALA A 7 40.62 -36.72 -30.15
N VAL A 8 40.53 -35.71 -31.02
CA VAL A 8 41.47 -34.61 -31.43
C VAL A 8 40.62 -33.56 -32.22
N GLY A 9 40.94 -32.28 -32.47
CA GLY A 9 42.04 -31.33 -32.18
C GLY A 9 41.72 -29.97 -32.85
N ALA A 10 42.03 -28.82 -32.23
CA ALA A 10 43.23 -27.98 -32.47
C ALA A 10 43.30 -27.23 -33.84
N GLY A 11 43.26 -25.89 -33.84
CA GLY A 11 43.32 -25.09 -35.10
C GLY A 11 43.37 -23.55 -35.04
N ARG A 12 44.44 -22.97 -34.44
CA ARG A 12 45.11 -21.67 -34.76
C ARG A 12 44.31 -20.34 -35.01
N ARG A 13 44.74 -19.26 -34.31
CA ARG A 13 44.66 -17.83 -34.74
C ARG A 13 45.94 -17.47 -35.57
N PRO A 14 46.24 -16.21 -36.05
CA PRO A 14 45.51 -14.91 -36.02
C PRO A 14 45.57 -14.11 -37.36
N ALA A 15 45.35 -12.78 -37.29
CA ALA A 15 45.75 -11.70 -38.25
C ALA A 15 44.92 -11.55 -39.55
N ASP A 16 44.86 -10.40 -40.24
CA ASP A 16 44.99 -8.95 -39.94
C ASP A 16 44.51 -8.17 -41.21
N ARG A 17 44.15 -6.87 -41.11
CA ARG A 17 44.02 -5.84 -42.18
C ARG A 17 43.35 -6.17 -43.54
N GLY A 18 42.35 -5.37 -43.94
CA GLY A 18 41.92 -5.25 -45.35
C GLY A 18 40.82 -4.22 -45.61
N CYS A 19 41.17 -3.03 -46.11
CA CYS A 19 40.25 -1.95 -46.50
C CYS A 19 40.05 -1.91 -48.04
N ARG A 20 39.16 -1.04 -48.55
CA ARG A 20 38.92 -0.63 -49.98
C ARG A 20 37.88 -1.50 -50.75
N PHE A 21 37.03 -1.01 -51.67
CA PHE A 21 36.53 0.34 -52.08
C PHE A 21 35.41 0.16 -53.16
N MET A 22 34.67 1.24 -53.53
CA MET A 22 33.86 1.39 -54.78
C MET A 22 32.54 0.55 -54.87
N HIS A 23 31.47 0.90 -55.61
CA HIS A 23 31.21 2.00 -56.57
C HIS A 23 29.70 2.25 -56.80
N GLY A 24 29.32 3.48 -57.21
CA GLY A 24 28.06 3.80 -57.94
C GLY A 24 26.75 3.78 -57.13
N LEU A 25 25.64 4.43 -57.51
CA LEU A 25 25.22 5.35 -58.58
C LEU A 25 23.92 6.05 -58.07
N SER A 26 23.48 7.26 -58.42
CA SER A 26 24.00 8.35 -59.27
C SER A 26 23.36 9.70 -58.80
N ARG A 27 23.69 10.85 -59.42
CA ARG A 27 23.09 12.17 -59.09
C ARG A 27 22.01 12.60 -60.10
N ARG A 28 20.84 13.04 -59.61
CA ARG A 28 19.93 13.94 -60.35
C ARG A 28 19.65 15.19 -59.51
N ARG A 29 19.93 16.38 -60.07
CA ARG A 29 19.52 17.67 -59.51
C ARG A 29 18.06 17.94 -59.87
N LEU A 30 17.29 18.44 -58.93
CA LEU A 30 16.02 19.12 -59.18
C LEU A 30 16.14 20.57 -58.67
N VAL A 31 15.69 21.51 -59.49
CA VAL A 31 15.81 22.96 -59.25
C VAL A 31 14.47 23.47 -58.71
N PHE A 32 14.50 24.22 -57.60
CA PHE A 32 13.31 24.88 -57.05
C PHE A 32 13.16 26.31 -57.62
N PRO A 33 11.95 26.74 -58.01
CA PRO A 33 11.68 28.11 -58.43
C PRO A 33 11.56 29.09 -57.23
N PRO A 34 11.75 30.40 -57.43
CA PRO A 34 11.77 31.39 -56.34
C PRO A 34 10.39 31.68 -55.75
N ARG A 35 10.35 31.96 -54.44
CA ARG A 35 9.13 32.27 -53.69
C ARG A 35 8.52 33.63 -54.09
N ARG A 36 7.23 33.66 -54.40
CA ARG A 36 6.43 34.91 -54.42
C ARG A 36 6.14 35.37 -52.99
N LYS A 37 6.30 36.67 -52.69
CA LYS A 37 5.84 37.28 -51.43
C LYS A 37 4.35 37.62 -51.54
N GLY A 38 3.52 37.01 -50.70
CA GLY A 38 2.15 37.46 -50.45
C GLY A 38 2.10 38.55 -49.36
N PRO A 39 1.02 39.34 -49.26
CA PRO A 39 0.93 40.45 -48.32
C PRO A 39 0.81 39.96 -46.87
N HIS A 40 1.52 40.62 -45.95
CA HIS A 40 1.33 40.42 -44.52
C HIS A 40 -0.05 40.91 -44.09
N ARG A 41 -0.98 39.98 -43.82
CA ARG A 41 -2.12 40.26 -42.96
C ARG A 41 -1.64 40.12 -41.52
N SER A 42 -1.56 41.22 -40.78
CA SER A 42 -1.33 41.19 -39.34
C SER A 42 -2.52 40.54 -38.65
N LEU A 43 -2.31 39.34 -38.12
CA LEU A 43 -3.17 38.83 -37.05
C LEU A 43 -3.08 39.81 -35.87
N ARG A 44 -4.22 40.14 -35.28
CA ARG A 44 -4.27 41.07 -34.14
C ARG A 44 -3.57 40.44 -32.93
N ARG A 45 -3.14 41.29 -31.99
CA ARG A 45 -2.27 40.88 -30.88
C ARG A 45 -2.97 40.04 -29.80
N ASP A 46 -4.29 39.88 -29.88
CA ASP A 46 -5.12 39.41 -28.77
C ASP A 46 -5.45 37.90 -28.80
N ASP A 47 -5.18 37.19 -29.90
CA ASP A 47 -5.49 35.75 -30.03
C ASP A 47 -4.34 34.81 -29.58
N ARG A 48 -3.37 35.33 -28.81
CA ARG A 48 -2.35 34.50 -28.15
C ARG A 48 -2.76 34.20 -26.71
N ILE A 49 -3.61 33.21 -26.53
CA ILE A 49 -3.59 32.43 -25.29
C ILE A 49 -2.19 31.79 -25.24
N GLU A 50 -1.38 32.14 -24.24
CA GLU A 50 0.00 31.66 -24.21
C GLU A 50 0.01 30.15 -23.98
N VAL A 51 0.90 29.43 -24.68
CA VAL A 51 0.96 27.96 -24.60
C VAL A 51 1.14 27.48 -23.16
N GLY A 52 1.84 28.25 -22.31
CA GLY A 52 1.96 27.99 -20.87
C GLY A 52 0.64 28.09 -20.10
N GLN A 53 -0.25 29.03 -20.45
CA GLN A 53 -1.59 29.12 -19.84
C GLN A 53 -2.44 27.91 -20.22
N ILE A 54 -2.39 27.48 -21.49
CA ILE A 54 -3.13 26.28 -21.96
C ILE A 54 -2.63 25.02 -21.25
N VAL A 55 -1.32 24.86 -21.08
CA VAL A 55 -0.73 23.70 -20.37
C VAL A 55 -1.11 23.69 -18.89
N ASN A 56 -1.06 24.84 -18.21
CA ASN A 56 -1.48 24.94 -16.80
C ASN A 56 -2.98 24.64 -16.63
N LEU A 57 -3.85 25.26 -17.43
CA LEU A 57 -5.30 24.97 -17.45
C LEU A 57 -5.58 23.49 -17.73
N SER A 58 -4.83 22.85 -18.63
CA SER A 58 -4.97 21.41 -18.90
C SER A 58 -4.59 20.56 -17.68
N HIS A 59 -3.52 20.94 -16.97
CA HIS A 59 -3.06 20.24 -15.77
C HIS A 59 -4.02 20.42 -14.58
N GLU A 60 -4.56 21.63 -14.39
CA GLU A 60 -5.58 21.96 -13.39
C GLU A 60 -6.86 21.14 -13.63
N ILE A 61 -7.39 21.15 -14.85
CA ILE A 61 -8.58 20.36 -15.24
C ILE A 61 -8.32 18.84 -15.07
N MET A 62 -7.12 18.36 -15.38
CA MET A 62 -6.75 16.96 -15.14
C MET A 62 -6.69 16.62 -13.64
N ASN A 63 -6.20 17.53 -12.80
CA ASN A 63 -6.19 17.32 -11.35
C ASN A 63 -7.60 17.34 -10.76
N GLU A 64 -8.43 18.33 -11.09
CA GLU A 64 -9.83 18.40 -10.64
C GLU A 64 -10.63 17.13 -11.04
N SER A 65 -10.43 16.66 -12.26
CA SER A 65 -11.03 15.41 -12.76
C SER A 65 -10.56 14.20 -11.94
N LEU A 66 -9.25 14.09 -11.65
CA LEU A 66 -8.71 13.02 -10.80
C LEU A 66 -9.26 13.08 -9.38
N VAL A 67 -9.29 14.26 -8.76
CA VAL A 67 -9.84 14.50 -7.41
C VAL A 67 -11.31 14.11 -7.33
N SER A 68 -12.16 14.57 -8.27
CA SER A 68 -13.58 14.17 -8.32
C SER A 68 -13.72 12.66 -8.46
N SER A 69 -12.95 12.06 -9.37
CA SER A 69 -13.00 10.63 -9.64
C SER A 69 -12.55 9.78 -8.43
N ILE A 70 -11.55 10.23 -7.67
CA ILE A 70 -11.15 9.60 -6.39
C ILE A 70 -12.26 9.78 -5.34
N ARG A 71 -12.80 11.00 -5.19
CA ARG A 71 -13.88 11.32 -4.23
C ARG A 71 -15.12 10.45 -4.45
N GLU A 72 -15.57 10.31 -5.70
CA GLU A 72 -16.71 9.45 -6.06
C GLU A 72 -16.46 7.97 -5.73
N ARG A 73 -15.27 7.44 -6.03
CA ARG A 73 -14.92 6.06 -5.69
C ARG A 73 -14.78 5.85 -4.19
N HIS A 74 -14.21 6.80 -3.47
CA HIS A 74 -14.12 6.80 -2.01
C HIS A 74 -15.51 6.76 -1.36
N GLN A 75 -16.42 7.65 -1.77
CA GLN A 75 -17.80 7.67 -1.26
C GLN A 75 -18.58 6.40 -1.60
N ARG A 76 -18.37 5.81 -2.80
CA ARG A 76 -18.94 4.50 -3.14
C ARG A 76 -18.47 3.40 -2.19
N VAL A 77 -17.17 3.33 -1.90
CA VAL A 77 -16.60 2.33 -0.98
C VAL A 77 -17.10 2.54 0.45
N LEU A 78 -17.21 3.79 0.93
CA LEU A 78 -17.83 4.09 2.23
C LEU A 78 -19.30 3.62 2.28
N GLY A 79 -20.06 3.83 1.21
CA GLY A 79 -21.43 3.31 1.09
C GLY A 79 -21.50 1.76 1.12
N GLN A 80 -20.54 1.07 0.48
CA GLN A 80 -20.44 -0.39 0.54
C GLN A 80 -20.08 -0.89 1.94
N ILE A 81 -19.15 -0.22 2.63
CA ILE A 81 -18.78 -0.51 4.03
C ILE A 81 -19.99 -0.33 4.94
N ALA A 82 -20.73 0.77 4.81
CA ALA A 82 -21.94 1.02 5.58
C ALA A 82 -23.02 -0.04 5.34
N ALA A 83 -23.24 -0.42 4.08
CA ALA A 83 -24.16 -1.50 3.71
C ALA A 83 -23.68 -2.88 4.18
N ALA A 84 -22.38 -3.11 4.34
CA ALA A 84 -21.83 -4.33 4.93
C ALA A 84 -21.98 -4.33 6.47
N ALA A 85 -21.80 -3.19 7.14
CA ALA A 85 -21.97 -3.06 8.59
C ALA A 85 -23.43 -3.20 9.02
N ALA A 86 -24.36 -2.65 8.24
CA ALA A 86 -25.80 -2.77 8.46
C ALA A 86 -26.34 -4.20 8.20
N ARG A 87 -25.64 -5.02 7.41
CA ARG A 87 -26.00 -6.43 7.20
C ARG A 87 -25.70 -7.26 8.46
N ARG A 88 -26.71 -7.96 8.94
CA ARG A 88 -26.64 -8.84 10.12
C ARG A 88 -25.78 -10.07 9.82
N CYS A 89 -24.71 -10.26 10.58
CA CYS A 89 -23.97 -11.52 10.60
C CYS A 89 -24.74 -12.55 11.46
N PRO A 90 -25.06 -13.76 10.95
CA PRO A 90 -25.77 -14.79 11.73
C PRO A 90 -25.00 -15.31 12.95
N GLU A 91 -23.67 -15.18 12.94
CA GLU A 91 -22.76 -15.74 13.94
C GLU A 91 -22.31 -14.73 15.03
N LEU A 92 -22.79 -13.49 14.96
CA LEU A 92 -22.62 -12.51 16.03
C LEU A 92 -23.82 -12.56 16.96
N VAL A 93 -23.56 -12.84 18.25
CA VAL A 93 -24.58 -13.09 19.28
C VAL A 93 -25.48 -11.86 19.53
N GLU A 94 -24.94 -10.66 19.32
CA GLU A 94 -25.72 -9.41 19.31
C GLU A 94 -26.22 -9.11 17.89
N GLY A 95 -27.36 -9.70 17.54
CA GLY A 95 -27.92 -9.77 16.18
C GLY A 95 -28.53 -8.47 15.59
N SER A 96 -27.94 -7.31 15.85
CA SER A 96 -28.26 -6.03 15.18
C SER A 96 -27.10 -5.58 14.29
N GLY A 97 -27.39 -4.89 13.19
CA GLY A 97 -26.35 -4.31 12.33
C GLY A 97 -25.42 -3.38 13.13
N ARG A 98 -24.13 -3.40 12.79
CA ARG A 98 -23.11 -2.57 13.45
C ARG A 98 -23.26 -1.12 13.01
N ASP A 99 -22.89 -0.18 13.87
CA ASP A 99 -22.73 1.22 13.47
C ASP A 99 -21.76 1.33 12.28
N PRO A 100 -22.20 1.86 11.12
CA PRO A 100 -21.31 2.13 9.98
C PRO A 100 -20.09 2.98 10.33
N GLY A 101 -20.22 3.90 11.30
CA GLY A 101 -19.12 4.76 11.78
C GLY A 101 -18.01 4.00 12.50
N ALA A 102 -18.25 2.76 12.93
CA ALA A 102 -17.26 1.93 13.62
C ALA A 102 -16.22 1.28 12.70
N VAL A 103 -16.28 1.52 11.37
CA VAL A 103 -15.30 0.99 10.40
C VAL A 103 -14.53 2.14 9.75
N ARG A 104 -13.26 2.27 10.11
CA ARG A 104 -12.29 3.19 9.50
C ARG A 104 -11.77 2.59 8.18
N LEU A 105 -11.74 3.43 7.14
CA LEU A 105 -11.19 3.07 5.83
C LEU A 105 -9.74 3.57 5.72
N VAL A 106 -8.80 2.65 5.57
CA VAL A 106 -7.39 2.97 5.26
C VAL A 106 -7.21 2.89 3.74
N VAL A 107 -6.92 4.03 3.10
CA VAL A 107 -6.72 4.08 1.65
C VAL A 107 -5.27 3.74 1.30
N VAL A 108 -5.06 2.62 0.62
CA VAL A 108 -3.71 2.08 0.38
C VAL A 108 -3.04 2.78 -0.81
N THR A 109 -2.02 3.60 -0.51
CA THR A 109 -1.30 4.47 -1.46
C THR A 109 0.01 3.89 -1.99
N LYS A 110 0.38 2.67 -1.59
CA LYS A 110 1.63 2.02 -2.03
C LYS A 110 1.80 2.00 -3.55
N SER A 111 3.00 2.34 -4.00
CA SER A 111 3.38 2.45 -5.41
C SER A 111 2.51 3.42 -6.24
N GLN A 112 1.71 4.28 -5.62
CA GLN A 112 1.02 5.37 -6.32
C GLN A 112 1.92 6.62 -6.40
N PRO A 113 1.92 7.35 -7.53
CA PRO A 113 2.63 8.62 -7.67
C PRO A 113 2.16 9.66 -6.65
N LEU A 114 3.06 10.57 -6.27
CA LEU A 114 2.75 11.64 -5.30
C LEU A 114 1.51 12.46 -5.68
N ALA A 115 1.32 12.78 -6.96
CA ALA A 115 0.14 13.50 -7.45
C ALA A 115 -1.18 12.75 -7.21
N VAL A 116 -1.20 11.41 -7.28
CA VAL A 116 -2.40 10.61 -6.97
C VAL A 116 -2.69 10.62 -5.47
N VAL A 117 -1.64 10.65 -4.64
CA VAL A 117 -1.76 10.74 -3.19
C VAL A 117 -2.24 12.13 -2.76
N GLN A 118 -1.71 13.20 -3.37
CA GLN A 118 -2.19 14.56 -3.15
C GLN A 118 -3.66 14.71 -3.58
N ALA A 119 -4.02 14.22 -4.77
CA ALA A 119 -5.42 14.23 -5.22
C ALA A 119 -6.37 13.40 -4.32
N ALA A 120 -5.86 12.40 -3.59
CA ALA A 120 -6.62 11.68 -2.58
C ALA A 120 -6.87 12.52 -1.32
N ILE A 121 -5.86 13.27 -0.85
CA ILE A 121 -6.00 14.21 0.27
C ILE A 121 -6.97 15.34 -0.11
N GLU A 122 -6.83 15.93 -1.30
CA GLU A 122 -7.77 16.93 -1.86
C GLU A 122 -9.20 16.34 -2.05
N ALA A 123 -9.34 15.03 -2.23
CA ALA A 123 -10.64 14.35 -2.25
C ALA A 123 -11.30 14.22 -0.84
N GLY A 124 -10.58 14.54 0.23
CA GLY A 124 -11.02 14.44 1.63
C GLY A 124 -10.61 13.14 2.34
N ILE A 125 -9.57 12.45 1.85
CA ILE A 125 -9.07 11.20 2.45
C ILE A 125 -7.94 11.54 3.43
N LEU A 126 -8.17 11.30 4.72
CA LEU A 126 -7.21 11.61 5.80
C LEU A 126 -6.45 10.40 6.35
N VAL A 127 -6.84 9.16 6.03
CA VAL A 127 -6.19 7.94 6.57
C VAL A 127 -5.55 7.14 5.43
N LEU A 128 -4.22 7.20 5.34
CA LEU A 128 -3.44 6.62 4.25
C LEU A 128 -2.60 5.42 4.71
N GLY A 129 -2.59 4.36 3.91
CA GLY A 129 -1.89 3.10 4.20
C GLY A 129 -0.71 2.84 3.29
N GLU A 130 0.49 2.71 3.87
CA GLU A 130 1.72 2.42 3.13
C GLU A 130 2.32 1.06 3.48
N ASN A 131 2.93 0.42 2.47
CA ASN A 131 3.57 -0.89 2.61
C ASN A 131 5.10 -0.83 2.75
N TYR A 132 5.71 0.30 2.38
CA TYR A 132 7.17 0.43 2.28
C TYR A 132 7.62 1.71 2.99
N ALA A 133 8.28 1.58 4.14
CA ALA A 133 8.61 2.73 4.99
C ALA A 133 9.44 3.81 4.27
N GLU A 134 10.40 3.43 3.43
CA GLU A 134 11.24 4.40 2.67
C GLU A 134 10.42 5.18 1.63
N GLU A 135 9.46 4.53 0.96
CA GLU A 135 8.54 5.18 0.01
C GLU A 135 7.59 6.14 0.76
N ALA A 136 7.05 5.70 1.90
CA ALA A 136 6.18 6.48 2.74
C ALA A 136 6.88 7.75 3.27
N VAL A 137 8.10 7.63 3.80
CA VAL A 137 8.86 8.76 4.33
C VAL A 137 9.09 9.84 3.27
N ALA A 138 9.30 9.47 2.01
CA ALA A 138 9.38 10.42 0.90
C ALA A 138 8.06 11.16 0.66
N LYS A 139 6.92 10.45 0.63
CA LYS A 139 5.57 11.03 0.48
C LYS A 139 5.19 11.94 1.65
N ILE A 140 5.32 11.43 2.88
CA ILE A 140 5.12 12.15 4.14
C ILE A 140 5.97 13.43 4.15
N SER A 141 7.22 13.35 3.69
CA SER A 141 8.12 14.51 3.67
C SER A 141 7.76 15.56 2.61
N ALA A 142 7.18 15.15 1.49
CA ALA A 142 6.68 16.07 0.46
C ALA A 142 5.32 16.70 0.83
N LEU A 143 4.52 16.01 1.66
CA LEU A 143 3.17 16.42 2.06
C LEU A 143 3.11 16.96 3.50
N LYS A 144 4.22 17.48 4.04
CA LYS A 144 4.29 17.98 5.43
C LYS A 144 3.35 19.15 5.75
N SER A 145 2.80 19.83 4.75
CA SER A 145 1.75 20.84 4.91
C SER A 145 0.41 20.24 5.36
N GLU A 146 0.15 18.98 5.00
CA GLU A 146 -1.12 18.28 5.21
C GLU A 146 -1.16 17.63 6.61
N SER A 147 -1.12 18.47 7.64
CA SER A 147 -0.94 18.06 9.05
C SER A 147 -2.07 17.22 9.63
N GLU A 148 -3.23 17.14 8.96
CA GLU A 148 -4.40 16.34 9.36
C GLU A 148 -4.35 14.88 8.84
N VAL A 149 -3.32 14.50 8.06
CA VAL A 149 -3.24 13.17 7.45
C VAL A 149 -2.59 12.14 8.39
N GLU A 150 -3.34 11.10 8.74
CA GLU A 150 -2.86 9.93 9.46
C GLU A 150 -2.16 8.95 8.50
N TRP A 151 -0.89 8.63 8.78
CA TRP A 151 -0.12 7.66 8.01
C TRP A 151 0.02 6.35 8.76
N HIS A 152 -0.51 5.27 8.16
CA HIS A 152 -0.57 3.93 8.74
C HIS A 152 0.42 3.00 8.02
N MET A 153 1.35 2.40 8.76
CA MET A 153 2.26 1.39 8.22
C MET A 153 1.53 0.04 8.23
N ILE A 154 1.24 -0.51 7.05
CA ILE A 154 0.42 -1.72 6.87
C ILE A 154 1.14 -2.86 6.13
N GLY A 155 2.40 -2.66 5.74
CA GLY A 155 3.27 -3.73 5.21
C GLY A 155 4.31 -4.18 6.22
N HIS A 156 4.89 -5.37 6.04
CA HIS A 156 5.93 -5.90 6.92
C HIS A 156 7.09 -4.91 7.12
N VAL A 157 7.48 -4.73 8.38
CA VAL A 157 8.57 -3.81 8.77
C VAL A 157 9.83 -4.62 9.11
N GLN A 158 10.84 -4.51 8.25
CA GLN A 158 12.18 -5.00 8.62
C GLN A 158 12.65 -4.26 9.87
N SER A 159 13.00 -4.98 10.94
CA SER A 159 13.41 -4.41 12.24
C SER A 159 14.50 -3.31 12.17
N ARG A 160 15.32 -3.28 11.12
CA ARG A 160 16.32 -2.22 10.86
C ARG A 160 15.74 -0.87 10.41
N LYS A 161 14.45 -0.81 10.07
CA LYS A 161 13.67 0.37 9.63
C LYS A 161 12.65 0.83 10.68
N ALA A 162 12.80 0.35 11.92
CA ALA A 162 11.91 0.70 13.02
C ALA A 162 11.98 2.20 13.38
N ASP A 163 13.13 2.84 13.15
CA ASP A 163 13.33 4.28 13.20
C ASP A 163 12.43 5.04 12.20
N LEU A 164 12.34 4.58 10.95
CA LEU A 164 11.46 5.20 9.95
C LEU A 164 9.98 5.09 10.33
N VAL A 165 9.58 3.98 10.95
CA VAL A 165 8.21 3.77 11.42
C VAL A 165 7.93 4.63 12.65
N ALA A 166 8.84 4.61 13.64
CA ALA A 166 8.74 5.43 14.84
C ALA A 166 8.69 6.93 14.50
N GLY A 167 9.56 7.44 13.62
CA GLY A 167 9.65 8.88 13.34
C GLY A 167 8.49 9.47 12.51
N HIS A 168 7.78 8.66 11.71
CA HIS A 168 6.92 9.19 10.65
C HIS A 168 5.47 8.70 10.62
N PHE A 169 5.12 7.62 11.33
CA PHE A 169 3.79 7.04 11.23
C PHE A 169 2.93 7.31 12.47
N THR A 170 1.62 7.42 12.23
CA THR A 170 0.58 7.57 13.26
C THR A 170 0.19 6.22 13.86
N MET A 171 0.26 5.13 13.07
CA MET A 171 -0.09 3.78 13.53
C MET A 171 0.70 2.71 12.76
N LEU A 172 1.06 1.61 13.44
CA LEU A 172 1.60 0.40 12.81
C LEU A 172 0.59 -0.74 12.90
N HIS A 173 0.19 -1.32 11.77
CA HIS A 173 -0.71 -2.47 11.72
C HIS A 173 0.02 -3.82 11.67
N SER A 174 1.29 -3.81 11.25
CA SER A 174 2.10 -4.99 10.90
C SER A 174 3.20 -5.27 11.92
N LEU A 175 2.89 -5.16 13.22
CA LEU A 175 3.81 -5.57 14.27
C LEU A 175 3.77 -7.10 14.39
N ASP A 176 4.82 -7.78 13.92
CA ASP A 176 4.84 -9.24 13.71
C ASP A 176 5.81 -10.01 14.62
N SER A 177 6.58 -9.31 15.44
CA SER A 177 7.68 -9.92 16.21
C SER A 177 8.11 -9.07 17.40
N LEU A 178 8.46 -9.73 18.51
CA LEU A 178 9.02 -9.08 19.70
C LEU A 178 10.29 -8.27 19.39
N LYS A 179 11.11 -8.74 18.44
CA LYS A 179 12.33 -8.05 17.98
C LYS A 179 12.04 -6.71 17.31
N LEU A 180 10.94 -6.60 16.56
CA LEU A 180 10.49 -5.34 15.98
C LEU A 180 9.94 -4.42 17.08
N ALA A 181 9.10 -4.95 17.98
CA ALA A 181 8.54 -4.22 19.11
C ALA A 181 9.63 -3.57 19.98
N ALA A 182 10.61 -4.36 20.44
CA ALA A 182 11.71 -3.88 21.28
C ALA A 182 12.61 -2.82 20.60
N ARG A 183 12.57 -2.70 19.27
CA ARG A 183 13.25 -1.61 18.54
C ARG A 183 12.37 -0.39 18.40
N LEU A 184 11.08 -0.56 18.10
CA LEU A 184 10.12 0.54 18.03
C LEU A 184 10.02 1.24 19.39
N GLU A 185 9.92 0.49 20.49
CA GLU A 185 9.92 1.01 21.86
C GLU A 185 11.08 1.97 22.10
N ARG A 186 12.31 1.54 21.80
CA ARG A 186 13.53 2.37 22.00
C ARG A 186 13.58 3.64 21.16
N PHE A 187 12.99 3.64 19.96
CA PHE A 187 12.90 4.85 19.14
C PHE A 187 11.77 5.77 19.61
N CYS A 188 10.63 5.21 20.00
CA CYS A 188 9.51 5.98 20.53
C CYS A 188 9.84 6.60 21.90
N GLU A 189 10.59 5.90 22.76
CA GLU A 189 11.18 6.42 24.00
C GLU A 189 12.11 7.60 23.72
N ALA A 190 13.05 7.46 22.77
CA ALA A 190 14.00 8.51 22.41
C ALA A 190 13.32 9.76 21.80
N GLU A 191 12.16 9.60 21.15
CA GLU A 191 11.33 10.68 20.61
C GLU A 191 10.26 11.20 21.60
N GLY A 192 10.11 10.58 22.78
CA GLY A 192 9.11 10.96 23.78
C GLY A 192 7.66 10.76 23.31
N LYS A 193 7.41 9.79 22.43
CA LYS A 193 6.11 9.53 21.80
C LYS A 193 5.56 8.14 22.15
N THR A 194 4.25 7.97 22.05
CA THR A 194 3.61 6.65 22.08
C THR A 194 3.09 6.31 20.68
N LEU A 195 3.44 5.14 20.15
CA LEU A 195 2.98 4.64 18.86
C LEU A 195 1.81 3.64 19.06
N PRO A 196 0.60 3.93 18.55
CA PRO A 196 -0.45 2.94 18.39
C PRO A 196 -0.02 1.78 17.49
N VAL A 197 -0.21 0.55 17.96
CA VAL A 197 0.15 -0.67 17.21
C VAL A 197 -0.97 -1.71 17.20
N LEU A 198 -1.06 -2.47 16.10
CA LEU A 198 -1.81 -3.72 16.01
C LEU A 198 -0.84 -4.88 15.82
N LEU A 199 -1.16 -6.02 16.42
CA LEU A 199 -0.36 -7.24 16.31
C LEU A 199 -0.80 -8.03 15.07
N GLU A 200 0.13 -8.30 14.15
CA GLU A 200 -0.12 -9.11 12.95
C GLU A 200 -0.03 -10.59 13.29
N PHE A 201 -1.08 -11.35 12.93
CA PHE A 201 -1.16 -12.78 13.17
C PHE A 201 -1.40 -13.54 11.86
N ASN A 202 -0.59 -14.58 11.63
CA ASN A 202 -0.81 -15.54 10.56
C ASN A 202 -1.87 -16.55 11.00
N VAL A 203 -3.14 -16.20 10.79
CA VAL A 203 -4.29 -17.10 10.99
C VAL A 203 -4.51 -18.05 9.80
N GLY A 204 -3.73 -17.89 8.73
CA GLY A 204 -3.86 -18.57 7.44
C GLY A 204 -3.11 -19.90 7.34
N GLY A 205 -1.93 -19.99 7.96
CA GLY A 205 -1.03 -21.14 7.87
C GLY A 205 -0.09 -21.12 6.65
N GLU A 206 -0.19 -20.11 5.79
CA GLU A 206 0.73 -19.94 4.66
C GLU A 206 2.11 -19.43 5.14
N GLU A 207 3.18 -20.17 4.85
CA GLU A 207 4.57 -19.76 5.17
C GLU A 207 5.00 -18.44 4.53
N SER A 208 4.31 -18.02 3.47
CA SER A 208 4.56 -16.76 2.75
C SER A 208 4.01 -15.50 3.45
N LYS A 209 3.25 -15.67 4.54
CA LYS A 209 2.60 -14.58 5.28
C LYS A 209 3.32 -14.28 6.60
N TYR A 210 3.42 -12.99 6.91
CA TYR A 210 3.98 -12.48 8.16
C TYR A 210 3.00 -12.60 9.32
N GLY A 211 3.48 -12.23 10.52
CA GLY A 211 2.73 -12.32 11.77
C GLY A 211 3.01 -13.60 12.56
N TRP A 212 2.70 -13.57 13.85
CA TRP A 212 2.86 -14.74 14.72
C TRP A 212 1.93 -15.89 14.28
N PRO A 213 2.39 -17.16 14.33
CA PRO A 213 1.57 -18.35 14.06
C PRO A 213 0.28 -18.42 14.91
N ALA A 214 -0.89 -18.35 14.29
CA ALA A 214 -2.18 -18.44 14.98
C ALA A 214 -3.27 -19.23 14.23
N TRP A 215 -2.88 -20.01 13.21
CA TRP A 215 -3.79 -20.89 12.46
C TRP A 215 -4.33 -22.07 13.27
N ASP A 216 -3.59 -22.51 14.30
CA ASP A 216 -3.94 -23.58 15.22
C ASP A 216 -4.35 -23.00 16.58
N GLU A 217 -5.64 -23.11 16.91
CA GLU A 217 -6.22 -22.54 18.14
C GLU A 217 -5.72 -23.26 19.40
N THR A 218 -5.23 -24.50 19.29
CA THR A 218 -4.65 -25.25 20.41
C THR A 218 -3.32 -24.67 20.88
N ARG A 219 -2.65 -23.90 20.01
CA ARG A 219 -1.32 -23.32 20.25
C ARG A 219 -1.33 -21.85 20.66
N TRP A 220 -2.49 -21.20 20.74
CA TRP A 220 -2.59 -19.83 21.26
C TRP A 220 -1.96 -19.60 22.65
N PRO A 221 -1.91 -20.58 23.58
CA PRO A 221 -1.17 -20.42 24.84
C PRO A 221 0.33 -20.13 24.67
N ASP A 222 0.95 -20.54 23.55
CA ASP A 222 2.36 -20.32 23.21
C ASP A 222 2.64 -18.84 22.85
N LEU A 223 1.61 -18.06 22.47
CA LEU A 223 1.73 -16.65 22.11
C LEU A 223 1.89 -15.73 23.32
N ARG A 224 1.43 -16.17 24.49
CA ARG A 224 1.32 -15.35 25.71
C ARG A 224 2.65 -14.75 26.19
N PRO A 225 3.81 -15.45 26.14
CA PRO A 225 5.08 -14.87 26.57
C PRO A 225 5.48 -13.64 25.75
N GLU A 226 5.47 -13.73 24.41
CA GLU A 226 5.84 -12.60 23.55
C GLU A 226 4.81 -11.47 23.60
N VAL A 227 3.50 -11.78 23.52
CA VAL A 227 2.45 -10.76 23.63
C VAL A 227 2.52 -10.05 24.98
N GLY A 228 2.68 -10.79 26.08
CA GLY A 228 2.83 -10.21 27.41
C GLY A 228 4.05 -9.29 27.55
N GLN A 229 5.15 -9.60 26.85
CA GLN A 229 6.33 -8.76 26.80
C GLN A 229 6.13 -7.50 25.93
N VAL A 230 5.42 -7.61 24.80
CA VAL A 230 5.06 -6.43 23.98
C VAL A 230 4.16 -5.47 24.76
N LEU A 231 3.25 -5.98 25.59
CA LEU A 231 2.38 -5.17 26.46
C LEU A 231 3.11 -4.48 27.62
N GLN A 232 4.39 -4.78 27.87
CA GLN A 232 5.22 -4.09 28.87
C GLN A 232 5.98 -2.88 28.30
N PHE A 233 5.89 -2.62 27.00
CA PHE A 233 6.55 -1.49 26.33
C PHE A 233 5.70 -0.21 26.42
N PRO A 234 6.03 0.76 27.29
CA PRO A 234 5.17 1.92 27.57
C PRO A 234 4.98 2.86 26.38
N HIS A 235 5.90 2.86 25.42
CA HIS A 235 5.80 3.69 24.21
C HIS A 235 5.09 2.95 23.05
N LEU A 236 4.65 1.69 23.23
CA LEU A 236 3.83 0.95 22.28
C LEU A 236 2.41 0.72 22.82
N SER A 237 1.44 1.44 22.25
CA SER A 237 0.04 1.30 22.63
C SER A 237 -0.64 0.25 21.77
N VAL A 238 -0.66 -1.01 22.23
CA VAL A 238 -1.41 -2.09 21.57
C VAL A 238 -2.91 -1.77 21.60
N ARG A 239 -3.56 -1.77 20.42
CA ARG A 239 -5.01 -1.47 20.24
C ARG A 239 -5.84 -2.64 19.72
N GLY A 240 -5.21 -3.70 19.23
CA GLY A 240 -5.90 -4.83 18.65
C GLY A 240 -5.05 -5.63 17.66
N LEU A 241 -5.70 -6.31 16.72
CA LEU A 241 -5.09 -7.30 15.84
C LEU A 241 -5.17 -6.92 14.35
N MET A 242 -4.28 -7.52 13.56
CA MET A 242 -4.25 -7.44 12.11
C MET A 242 -4.11 -8.84 11.52
N THR A 243 -4.75 -9.08 10.36
CA THR A 243 -4.37 -10.22 9.52
C THR A 243 -4.52 -9.95 8.03
N MET A 244 -3.80 -10.77 7.26
CA MET A 244 -3.87 -10.89 5.80
C MET A 244 -4.19 -12.35 5.45
N PRO A 245 -5.45 -12.68 5.10
CA PRO A 245 -5.80 -14.05 4.69
C PRO A 245 -5.08 -14.46 3.38
N PRO A 246 -5.16 -15.74 3.00
CA PRO A 246 -4.86 -16.18 1.63
C PRO A 246 -5.71 -15.41 0.61
N TYR A 247 -5.22 -15.31 -0.63
CA TYR A 247 -6.00 -14.70 -1.70
C TYR A 247 -7.01 -15.70 -2.25
N PHE A 248 -8.28 -15.28 -2.32
CA PHE A 248 -9.37 -16.02 -2.93
C PHE A 248 -10.11 -15.16 -3.94
N GLU A 249 -10.63 -15.76 -5.00
CA GLU A 249 -11.51 -15.08 -5.96
C GLU A 249 -12.90 -14.79 -5.38
N GLN A 250 -13.33 -15.59 -4.39
CA GLN A 250 -14.63 -15.47 -3.72
C GLN A 250 -14.42 -14.94 -2.30
N ALA A 251 -14.95 -13.76 -2.01
CA ALA A 251 -14.83 -13.06 -0.72
C ALA A 251 -15.16 -13.92 0.51
N GLU A 252 -16.18 -14.77 0.39
CA GLU A 252 -16.66 -15.63 1.48
C GLU A 252 -15.63 -16.69 1.93
N LEU A 253 -14.67 -17.06 1.06
CA LEU A 253 -13.58 -17.97 1.44
C LEU A 253 -12.59 -17.32 2.43
N SER A 254 -12.53 -15.99 2.50
CA SER A 254 -11.79 -15.28 3.55
C SER A 254 -12.49 -15.30 4.93
N ARG A 255 -13.81 -15.53 4.99
CA ARG A 255 -14.61 -15.40 6.23
C ARG A 255 -14.08 -16.25 7.42
N PRO A 256 -13.72 -17.54 7.27
CA PRO A 256 -13.24 -18.34 8.40
C PRO A 256 -11.95 -17.80 9.04
N TYR A 257 -11.13 -17.08 8.28
CA TYR A 257 -9.90 -16.45 8.76
C TYR A 257 -10.20 -15.19 9.59
N PHE A 258 -11.19 -14.39 9.18
CA PHE A 258 -11.68 -13.25 9.96
C PHE A 258 -12.34 -13.68 11.28
N GLN A 259 -13.15 -14.75 11.22
CA GLN A 259 -13.72 -15.39 12.41
C GLN A 259 -12.63 -15.89 13.37
N ARG A 260 -11.56 -16.51 12.85
CA ARG A 260 -10.40 -16.94 13.66
C ARG A 260 -9.67 -15.76 14.30
N LEU A 261 -9.47 -14.65 13.58
CA LEU A 261 -8.86 -13.44 14.16
C LEU A 261 -9.73 -12.85 15.29
N ARG A 262 -11.05 -12.82 15.11
CA ARG A 262 -11.99 -12.39 16.17
C ARG A 262 -11.90 -13.27 17.41
N ARG A 263 -11.92 -14.61 17.26
CA ARG A 263 -11.73 -15.54 18.39
C ARG A 263 -10.36 -15.38 19.06
N LEU A 264 -9.30 -15.16 18.28
CA LEU A 264 -7.96 -14.89 18.83
C LEU A 264 -7.93 -13.57 19.63
N ARG A 265 -8.62 -12.52 19.15
CA ARG A 265 -8.81 -11.28 19.90
C ARG A 265 -9.49 -11.57 21.23
N ASP A 266 -10.64 -12.26 21.20
CA ASP A 266 -11.42 -12.59 22.40
C ASP A 266 -10.56 -13.40 23.41
N TYR A 267 -9.76 -14.35 22.92
CA TYR A 267 -8.79 -15.10 23.72
C TYR A 267 -7.73 -14.19 24.36
N LEU A 268 -7.04 -13.34 23.57
CA LEU A 268 -6.00 -12.46 24.08
C LEU A 268 -6.55 -11.41 25.06
N ALA A 269 -7.78 -10.92 24.84
CA ALA A 269 -8.48 -10.04 25.77
C ALA A 269 -8.77 -10.72 27.12
N ALA A 270 -9.11 -12.00 27.11
CA ALA A 270 -9.29 -12.78 28.35
C ALA A 270 -7.96 -13.09 29.07
N GLN A 271 -6.84 -13.20 28.34
CA GLN A 271 -5.50 -13.40 28.95
C GLN A 271 -4.87 -12.09 29.44
N PHE A 272 -5.17 -10.96 28.79
CA PHE A 272 -4.58 -9.64 29.04
C PHE A 272 -5.66 -8.55 29.11
N PRO A 273 -6.53 -8.56 30.13
CA PRO A 273 -7.68 -7.66 30.24
C PRO A 273 -7.31 -6.18 30.46
N GLN A 274 -6.06 -5.89 30.81
CA GLN A 274 -5.52 -4.53 30.97
C GLN A 274 -5.20 -3.83 29.64
N ALA A 275 -5.15 -4.56 28.53
CA ALA A 275 -4.78 -4.04 27.22
C ALA A 275 -6.02 -3.75 26.35
N GLU A 276 -5.88 -2.83 25.39
CA GLU A 276 -6.96 -2.53 24.45
C GLU A 276 -6.94 -3.51 23.26
N TRP A 277 -8.04 -4.23 23.09
CA TRP A 277 -8.25 -5.21 22.01
C TRP A 277 -9.42 -4.82 21.11
N ARG A 278 -9.63 -3.52 20.90
CA ARG A 278 -10.80 -2.99 20.19
C ARG A 278 -10.70 -3.22 18.69
N GLU A 279 -9.49 -3.08 18.15
CA GLU A 279 -9.28 -2.96 16.72
C GLU A 279 -9.09 -4.32 16.02
N LEU A 280 -9.72 -4.47 14.86
CA LEU A 280 -9.54 -5.60 13.96
C LEU A 280 -9.27 -5.07 12.55
N SER A 281 -7.99 -5.04 12.19
CA SER A 281 -7.51 -4.63 10.87
C SER A 281 -7.51 -5.84 9.92
N MET A 282 -8.61 -6.04 9.21
CA MET A 282 -8.79 -7.16 8.29
C MET A 282 -9.73 -6.78 7.14
N GLY A 283 -9.57 -7.43 5.98
CA GLY A 283 -10.30 -7.12 4.76
C GLY A 283 -9.58 -6.13 3.82
N THR A 284 -9.70 -6.43 2.53
CA THR A 284 -9.11 -5.72 1.40
C THR A 284 -10.15 -5.49 0.30
N SER A 285 -9.78 -4.90 -0.85
CA SER A 285 -10.71 -4.68 -1.97
C SER A 285 -11.51 -5.92 -2.42
N ALA A 286 -11.01 -7.14 -2.19
CA ALA A 286 -11.67 -8.38 -2.60
C ALA A 286 -12.65 -8.94 -1.56
N ASP A 287 -12.47 -8.64 -0.27
CA ASP A 287 -13.08 -9.38 0.85
C ASP A 287 -13.52 -8.49 2.04
N PHE A 288 -13.45 -7.17 1.91
CA PHE A 288 -13.82 -6.25 3.00
C PHE A 288 -15.27 -6.39 3.47
N GLU A 289 -16.23 -6.75 2.60
CA GLU A 289 -17.63 -6.91 3.02
C GLU A 289 -17.80 -8.04 4.05
N ALA A 290 -17.14 -9.18 3.83
CA ALA A 290 -17.10 -10.30 4.78
C ALA A 290 -16.33 -9.90 6.04
N ALA A 291 -15.20 -9.18 5.91
CA ALA A 291 -14.43 -8.69 7.04
C ALA A 291 -15.24 -7.75 7.97
N VAL A 292 -16.01 -6.83 7.41
CA VAL A 292 -16.88 -5.90 8.15
C VAL A 292 -17.97 -6.65 8.91
N GLN A 293 -18.59 -7.65 8.28
CA GLN A 293 -19.59 -8.52 8.92
C GLN A 293 -18.98 -9.37 10.06
N GLU A 294 -17.70 -9.75 9.97
CA GLU A 294 -17.00 -10.50 11.01
C GLU A 294 -16.32 -9.64 12.09
N GLY A 295 -16.53 -8.33 12.07
CA GLY A 295 -16.11 -7.43 13.15
C GLY A 295 -14.95 -6.49 12.83
N ALA A 296 -14.50 -6.38 11.57
CA ALA A 296 -13.41 -5.46 11.21
C ALA A 296 -13.71 -4.02 11.65
N THR A 297 -12.68 -3.32 12.11
CA THR A 297 -12.70 -1.89 12.42
C THR A 297 -11.77 -1.09 11.50
N TYR A 298 -10.78 -1.73 10.86
CA TYR A 298 -10.05 -1.16 9.73
C TYR A 298 -10.13 -2.08 8.52
N VAL A 299 -10.56 -1.53 7.38
CA VAL A 299 -10.45 -2.16 6.06
C VAL A 299 -9.42 -1.43 5.20
N ARG A 300 -8.64 -2.17 4.38
CA ARG A 300 -7.47 -1.63 3.67
C ARG A 300 -7.67 -1.72 2.16
N ILE A 301 -8.09 -0.62 1.53
CA ILE A 301 -8.55 -0.61 0.13
C ILE A 301 -7.72 0.37 -0.69
N GLY A 302 -7.13 -0.10 -1.80
CA GLY A 302 -6.26 0.72 -2.67
C GLY A 302 -6.86 0.94 -4.07
N GLN A 303 -6.69 -0.05 -4.94
CA GLN A 303 -7.02 0.04 -6.37
C GLN A 303 -8.48 0.42 -6.67
N ALA A 304 -9.43 0.05 -5.81
CA ALA A 304 -10.84 0.43 -5.98
C ALA A 304 -11.10 1.95 -5.79
N ILE A 305 -10.18 2.67 -5.15
CA ILE A 305 -10.29 4.11 -4.84
C ILE A 305 -9.32 4.92 -5.69
N LEU A 306 -8.05 4.48 -5.81
CA LEU A 306 -7.00 5.21 -6.50
C LEU A 306 -6.80 4.79 -7.97
N GLY A 307 -7.48 3.73 -8.42
CA GLY A 307 -7.26 3.15 -9.75
C GLY A 307 -6.03 2.24 -9.81
N PRO A 308 -5.63 1.79 -11.02
CA PRO A 308 -4.46 0.96 -11.19
C PRO A 308 -3.18 1.70 -10.76
N ARG A 309 -2.13 0.95 -10.44
CA ARG A 309 -0.79 1.48 -10.19
C ARG A 309 -0.03 1.57 -11.52
N PRO A 310 0.91 2.53 -11.68
CA PRO A 310 1.87 2.47 -12.78
C PRO A 310 2.64 1.15 -12.75
N THR A 311 2.89 0.58 -13.93
CA THR A 311 3.74 -0.60 -14.16
C THR A 311 5.16 -0.20 -14.49
#